data_AF-A0A431UZD6-F1
#
_entry.id   AF-A0A431UZD6-F1
#
_cell.length_a   1.000
_cell.length_b   1.000
_cell.length_c   1.000
_cell.angle_alpha   90.00
_cell.angle_beta   90.00
_cell.angle_gamma   90.00
#
_symmetry.space_group_name_H-M   'P 1'
#
loop_
_entity.id
_entity.type
_entity.pdbx_description
1 polymer ?
#
loop_
_entity_poly.entity_id
_entity_poly.type
_entity_poly.pdbx_seq_one_letter_code
_entity_poly.pdbx_strand_id
1 'polypeptide(L)'
;MRDKAIPLLLAGGLVGLGLAWVTQGSGVIHNDPDRNLYIPDQLTMPLQVKVAHDGERIWFRYRWPTERPHVYHDMLRYTDGEWVRHGASPVGPQPEGTYEDRVTMLVDDGSVPDFGRYGGYITVGDRMRFFSDEAPAEAVAAHPYLGETLGQTEVRKHLPETRGDVAQWDSVVDAPQLAAQQASGYFLDLWHWRAGRSNAVGMSDDQWVGEHRHSDAGQGPYTTNWDAENARPQWMFDPEATGRHALRWEDVTAERVDFDGLYYLAEAFAVPFDPDHDWQEGDVIPRRLLREGEGSRGDIRVVGDARWSDGYWDVTLVRDLDTGQPDDKAFAPQGHYDLAFAVHRNATGSRWHYVSLPYSLGLGREADILASRVTEGAPDWSQPWFDLTLYYPGQVDWPLLISEAHAGAEDIAAGLPVRAHHHERQLAHYGVEMEFQDAIRRQWALTLVAGLLLLAGLFIGLLPAFRRHHSGGTP
;
A
#
# COMPACT_ATOMS: atom_id res chain seq x y z
N MET A 1 46.86 -9.99 45.97
CA MET A 1 46.06 -9.17 45.02
C MET A 1 45.76 -9.85 43.68
N ARG A 2 46.56 -10.83 43.21
CA ARG A 2 46.38 -11.47 41.89
C ARG A 2 45.27 -12.54 41.79
N ASP A 3 44.90 -13.21 42.89
CA ASP A 3 43.92 -14.33 42.86
C ASP A 3 42.46 -13.91 42.64
N LYS A 4 42.10 -12.64 42.87
CA LYS A 4 40.75 -12.13 42.57
C LYS A 4 40.59 -11.65 41.13
N ALA A 5 41.67 -11.55 40.35
CA ALA A 5 41.64 -10.99 39.00
C ALA A 5 40.99 -11.95 37.98
N ILE A 6 41.22 -13.27 38.11
CA ILE A 6 40.66 -14.27 37.20
C ILE A 6 39.13 -14.39 37.36
N PRO A 7 38.57 -14.50 38.58
CA PRO A 7 37.11 -14.48 38.77
C PRO A 7 36.47 -13.17 38.31
N LEU A 8 37.12 -12.01 38.52
CA LEU A 8 36.61 -10.72 38.05
C LEU A 8 36.62 -10.60 36.52
N LEU A 9 37.66 -11.12 35.85
CA LEU A 9 37.75 -11.13 34.39
C LEU A 9 36.70 -12.07 33.77
N LEU A 10 36.48 -13.24 34.36
CA LEU A 10 35.42 -14.16 33.94
C LEU A 10 34.02 -13.58 34.18
N ALA A 11 33.78 -12.97 35.34
CA ALA A 11 32.52 -12.30 35.64
C ALA A 11 32.28 -11.10 34.71
N GLY A 12 33.31 -10.28 34.46
CA GLY A 12 33.25 -9.16 33.52
C GLY A 12 33.00 -9.61 32.08
N GLY A 13 33.61 -10.72 31.65
CA GLY A 13 33.36 -11.31 30.33
C GLY A 13 31.94 -11.85 30.18
N LEU A 14 31.41 -12.53 31.20
CA LEU A 14 30.02 -13.02 31.20
C LEU A 14 29.00 -11.87 31.24
N VAL A 15 29.28 -10.80 31.98
CA VAL A 15 28.46 -9.58 31.98
C VAL A 15 28.52 -8.88 30.62
N GLY A 16 29.70 -8.80 29.99
CA GLY A 16 29.88 -8.25 28.65
C GLY A 16 29.14 -9.07 27.57
N LEU A 17 29.16 -10.40 27.66
CA LEU A 17 28.37 -11.29 26.82
C LEU A 17 26.87 -11.12 27.04
N GLY A 18 26.43 -11.03 28.30
CA GLY A 18 25.03 -10.78 28.64
C GLY A 18 24.53 -9.44 28.11
N LEU A 19 25.33 -8.38 28.23
CA LEU A 19 25.01 -7.06 27.68
C LEU A 19 24.99 -7.07 26.15
N ALA A 20 26.00 -7.66 25.50
CA ALA A 20 26.02 -7.81 24.05
C ALA A 20 24.78 -8.57 23.56
N TRP A 21 24.42 -9.68 24.20
CA TRP A 21 23.22 -10.47 23.89
C TRP A 21 21.93 -9.67 24.04
N VAL A 22 21.79 -8.91 25.13
CA VAL A 22 20.56 -8.11 25.40
C VAL A 22 20.45 -6.89 24.49
N THR A 23 21.56 -6.33 24.04
CA THR A 23 21.59 -5.15 23.14
C THR A 23 21.72 -5.49 21.66
N GLN A 24 21.90 -6.77 21.32
CA GLN A 24 22.04 -7.22 19.93
C GLN A 24 20.71 -7.06 19.20
N GLY A 25 20.56 -5.94 18.48
CA GLY A 25 19.38 -5.62 17.66
C GLY A 25 18.49 -4.52 18.22
N SER A 26 18.68 -4.10 19.48
CA SER A 26 17.94 -2.95 20.04
C SER A 26 18.42 -1.65 19.39
N GLY A 27 17.50 -0.90 18.78
CA GLY A 27 17.77 0.43 18.21
C GLY A 27 18.08 0.47 16.70
N VAL A 28 17.99 -0.66 15.99
CA VAL A 28 18.16 -0.68 14.52
C VAL A 28 16.86 -0.31 13.81
N ILE A 29 15.73 -0.87 14.23
CA ILE A 29 14.41 -0.59 13.66
C ILE A 29 13.85 0.67 14.31
N HIS A 30 13.67 1.71 13.51
CA HIS A 30 13.10 2.99 13.92
C HIS A 30 12.61 3.77 12.68
N ASN A 31 11.71 4.72 12.86
CA ASN A 31 11.31 5.61 11.77
C ASN A 31 12.51 6.42 11.28
N ASP A 32 12.69 6.50 9.97
CA ASP A 32 13.77 7.21 9.30
C ASP A 32 13.21 7.87 8.02
N PRO A 33 12.61 9.06 8.15
CA PRO A 33 11.99 9.76 7.01
C PRO A 33 12.96 10.08 5.87
N ASP A 34 14.25 10.29 6.16
CA ASP A 34 15.27 10.58 5.15
C ASP A 34 15.52 9.38 4.23
N ARG A 35 15.28 8.16 4.73
CA ARG A 35 15.29 6.90 3.96
C ARG A 35 13.89 6.45 3.54
N ASN A 36 12.88 7.31 3.68
CA ASN A 36 11.49 6.98 3.36
C ASN A 36 10.92 5.81 4.19
N LEU A 37 11.30 5.73 5.47
CA LEU A 37 10.89 4.68 6.40
C LEU A 37 9.95 5.20 7.49
N TYR A 38 8.80 4.53 7.61
CA TYR A 38 7.86 4.69 8.72
C TYR A 38 7.21 3.34 9.01
N ILE A 39 7.27 2.91 10.27
CA ILE A 39 6.77 1.63 10.73
C ILE A 39 5.44 1.86 11.46
N PRO A 40 4.31 1.32 10.93
CA PRO A 40 3.03 1.41 11.63
C PRO A 40 3.06 0.68 12.97
N ASP A 41 2.38 1.23 13.98
CA ASP A 41 2.26 0.59 15.31
C ASP A 41 1.59 -0.79 15.24
N GLN A 42 0.60 -0.93 14.35
CA GLN A 42 -0.06 -2.18 14.05
C GLN A 42 0.47 -2.70 12.72
N LEU A 43 1.08 -3.89 12.72
CA LEU A 43 1.61 -4.52 11.50
C LEU A 43 0.58 -5.39 10.77
N THR A 44 -0.56 -5.69 11.41
CA THR A 44 -1.66 -6.43 10.81
C THR A 44 -3.00 -5.76 11.13
N MET A 45 -4.01 -6.03 10.29
CA MET A 45 -5.39 -5.61 10.52
C MET A 45 -6.38 -6.58 9.89
N PRO A 46 -7.60 -6.72 10.42
CA PRO A 46 -8.63 -7.53 9.77
C PRO A 46 -9.28 -6.76 8.61
N LEU A 47 -9.67 -7.49 7.57
CA LEU A 47 -10.62 -7.08 6.55
C LEU A 47 -11.70 -8.16 6.46
N GLN A 48 -12.96 -7.75 6.37
CA GLN A 48 -14.08 -8.65 6.17
C GLN A 48 -14.66 -8.42 4.78
N VAL A 49 -14.91 -9.49 4.04
CA VAL A 49 -15.44 -9.44 2.68
C VAL A 49 -16.70 -10.28 2.55
N LYS A 50 -17.68 -9.78 1.80
CA LYS A 50 -18.80 -10.55 1.25
C LYS A 50 -18.90 -10.30 -0.24
N VAL A 51 -19.23 -11.35 -0.98
CA VAL A 51 -19.44 -11.27 -2.43
C VAL A 51 -20.80 -11.85 -2.78
N ALA A 52 -21.52 -11.16 -3.65
CA ALA A 52 -22.83 -11.59 -4.14
C ALA A 52 -22.96 -11.26 -5.63
N HIS A 53 -23.79 -11.98 -6.37
CA HIS A 53 -24.06 -11.72 -7.78
C HIS A 53 -25.49 -12.12 -8.16
N ASP A 54 -26.10 -11.46 -9.14
CA ASP A 54 -27.45 -11.79 -9.66
C ASP A 54 -27.41 -12.51 -11.01
N GLY A 55 -26.23 -12.58 -11.64
CA GLY A 55 -26.03 -13.13 -12.98
C GLY A 55 -25.85 -12.04 -14.06
N GLU A 56 -26.01 -10.78 -13.69
CA GLU A 56 -25.70 -9.61 -14.52
C GLU A 56 -24.65 -8.72 -13.84
N ARG A 57 -24.71 -8.57 -12.52
CA ARG A 57 -23.82 -7.76 -11.69
C ARG A 57 -23.21 -8.56 -10.55
N ILE A 58 -22.09 -8.06 -10.06
CA ILE A 58 -21.40 -8.54 -8.86
C ILE A 58 -21.22 -7.42 -7.86
N TRP A 59 -21.42 -7.75 -6.59
CA TRP A 59 -21.22 -6.86 -5.47
C TRP A 59 -20.10 -7.36 -4.57
N PHE A 60 -19.21 -6.47 -4.19
CA PHE A 60 -18.21 -6.70 -3.16
C PHE A 60 -18.49 -5.76 -1.99
N ARG A 61 -18.74 -6.33 -0.82
CA ARG A 61 -18.89 -5.58 0.42
C ARG A 61 -17.67 -5.79 1.31
N TYR A 62 -17.07 -4.69 1.72
CA TYR A 62 -15.87 -4.60 2.53
C TYR A 62 -16.21 -4.01 3.89
N ARG A 63 -15.59 -4.54 4.94
CA ARG A 63 -15.64 -3.93 6.26
C ARG A 63 -14.29 -4.04 6.96
N TRP A 64 -13.78 -2.93 7.49
CA TRP A 64 -12.51 -2.91 8.23
C TRP A 64 -12.53 -1.88 9.36
N PRO A 65 -11.76 -2.10 10.43
CA PRO A 65 -11.68 -1.16 11.52
C PRO A 65 -10.75 0.01 11.19
N THR A 66 -11.18 1.20 11.54
CA THR A 66 -10.33 2.39 11.63
C THR A 66 -10.79 3.23 12.81
N GLU A 67 -9.84 3.75 13.57
CA GLU A 67 -10.16 4.59 14.74
C GLU A 67 -10.93 5.83 14.34
N ARG A 68 -10.63 6.37 13.15
CA ARG A 68 -11.21 7.59 12.60
C ARG A 68 -11.32 7.47 11.07
N PRO A 69 -12.39 8.00 10.46
CA PRO A 69 -12.49 8.06 9.01
C PRO A 69 -11.68 9.23 8.46
N HIS A 70 -10.84 8.96 7.46
CA HIS A 70 -10.20 10.03 6.69
C HIS A 70 -10.88 10.15 5.33
N VAL A 71 -11.71 11.18 5.18
CA VAL A 71 -12.42 11.50 3.92
C VAL A 71 -11.84 12.71 3.21
N TYR A 72 -11.03 13.51 3.90
CA TYR A 72 -10.43 14.70 3.33
C TYR A 72 -9.15 14.32 2.59
N HIS A 73 -8.99 14.82 1.37
CA HIS A 73 -7.79 14.59 0.56
C HIS A 73 -7.46 15.82 -0.27
N ASP A 74 -6.22 16.29 -0.16
CA ASP A 74 -5.67 17.34 -1.02
C ASP A 74 -6.52 18.63 -0.97
N MET A 75 -6.39 19.36 0.13
CA MET A 75 -7.11 20.60 0.44
C MET A 75 -6.30 21.85 0.10
N LEU A 76 -6.97 22.93 -0.25
CA LEU A 76 -6.38 24.26 -0.39
C LEU A 76 -6.89 25.11 0.76
N ARG A 77 -6.00 25.62 1.61
CA ARG A 77 -6.33 26.51 2.72
C ARG A 77 -5.87 27.92 2.37
N TYR A 78 -6.74 28.90 2.51
CA TYR A 78 -6.37 30.30 2.43
C TYR A 78 -5.59 30.71 3.68
N THR A 79 -4.33 31.11 3.50
CA THR A 79 -3.40 31.48 4.57
C THR A 79 -2.58 32.70 4.14
N ASP A 80 -2.59 33.76 4.95
CA ASP A 80 -1.77 34.97 4.72
C ASP A 80 -1.92 35.59 3.30
N GLY A 81 -3.12 35.49 2.72
CA GLY A 81 -3.42 36.02 1.39
C GLY A 81 -3.21 35.04 0.23
N GLU A 82 -2.75 33.81 0.50
CA GLU A 82 -2.40 32.80 -0.51
C GLU A 82 -3.18 31.48 -0.31
N TRP A 83 -3.38 30.73 -1.40
CA TRP A 83 -3.95 29.37 -1.33
C TRP A 83 -2.85 28.33 -1.16
N VAL A 84 -2.74 27.79 0.06
CA VAL A 84 -1.71 26.81 0.44
C VAL A 84 -2.26 25.39 0.36
N ARG A 85 -1.51 24.48 -0.26
CA ARG A 85 -1.90 23.08 -0.44
C ARG A 85 -1.58 22.22 0.78
N HIS A 86 -2.57 21.46 1.25
CA HIS A 86 -2.50 20.47 2.32
C HIS A 86 -2.99 19.10 1.82
N GLY A 87 -2.09 18.18 1.48
CA GLY A 87 -2.46 16.80 1.08
C GLY A 87 -1.42 16.08 0.24
N ALA A 88 -0.14 16.27 0.58
CA ALA A 88 0.92 15.37 0.13
C ALA A 88 0.79 14.00 0.80
N SER A 89 1.46 12.99 0.24
CA SER A 89 1.68 11.70 0.91
C SER A 89 3.05 11.74 1.58
N PRO A 90 3.20 12.30 2.80
CA PRO A 90 4.47 12.28 3.49
C PRO A 90 4.87 10.86 3.90
N VAL A 91 6.06 10.73 4.48
CA VAL A 91 6.48 9.51 5.16
C VAL A 91 5.62 9.28 6.40
N GLY A 92 4.77 8.26 6.35
CA GLY A 92 3.82 7.93 7.42
C GLY A 92 2.48 8.69 7.32
N PRO A 93 1.76 8.83 8.44
CA PRO A 93 0.49 9.55 8.51
C PRO A 93 0.62 11.01 8.12
N GLN A 94 -0.33 11.51 7.34
CA GLN A 94 -0.42 12.93 7.02
C GLN A 94 -0.86 13.69 8.30
N PRO A 95 -0.07 14.67 8.79
CA PRO A 95 -0.27 15.24 10.13
C PRO A 95 -1.60 15.96 10.35
N GLU A 96 -2.17 16.53 9.30
CA GLU A 96 -3.43 17.27 9.32
C GLU A 96 -4.65 16.38 8.98
N GLY A 97 -4.45 15.07 8.75
CA GLY A 97 -5.52 14.14 8.41
C GLY A 97 -6.11 14.34 7.00
N THR A 98 -5.47 15.14 6.13
CA THR A 98 -5.97 15.43 4.77
C THR A 98 -5.47 14.41 3.74
N TYR A 99 -5.46 13.13 4.12
CA TYR A 99 -5.16 12.02 3.22
C TYR A 99 -6.15 10.89 3.45
N GLU A 100 -6.87 10.51 2.40
CA GLU A 100 -8.03 9.64 2.50
C GLU A 100 -7.72 8.16 2.77
N ASP A 101 -8.67 7.52 3.44
CA ASP A 101 -8.79 6.07 3.55
C ASP A 101 -9.21 5.48 2.19
N ARG A 102 -8.70 4.28 1.89
CA ARG A 102 -8.91 3.59 0.60
C ARG A 102 -9.01 2.09 0.81
N VAL A 103 -9.82 1.43 -0.02
CA VAL A 103 -9.79 -0.02 -0.20
C VAL A 103 -9.58 -0.31 -1.68
N THR A 104 -8.70 -1.26 -1.98
CA THR A 104 -8.43 -1.70 -3.35
C THR A 104 -8.48 -3.21 -3.46
N MET A 105 -8.86 -3.69 -4.63
CA MET A 105 -8.87 -5.11 -4.97
C MET A 105 -8.24 -5.30 -6.35
N LEU A 106 -7.25 -6.17 -6.43
CA LEU A 106 -6.74 -6.71 -7.68
C LEU A 106 -7.51 -7.97 -8.04
N VAL A 107 -7.86 -8.11 -9.32
CA VAL A 107 -8.60 -9.25 -9.87
C VAL A 107 -7.80 -9.88 -11.02
N ASP A 108 -7.68 -11.20 -10.99
CA ASP A 108 -7.18 -12.02 -12.09
C ASP A 108 -8.16 -13.16 -12.39
N ASP A 109 -8.28 -13.50 -13.67
CA ASP A 109 -9.08 -14.61 -14.20
C ASP A 109 -8.24 -15.88 -14.48
N GLY A 110 -7.00 -15.91 -13.96
CA GLY A 110 -6.02 -16.99 -14.15
C GLY A 110 -5.11 -16.77 -15.37
N SER A 111 -5.17 -15.61 -16.02
CA SER A 111 -4.33 -15.28 -17.18
C SER A 111 -3.01 -14.62 -16.81
N VAL A 112 -2.86 -14.13 -15.58
CA VAL A 112 -1.58 -13.66 -15.05
C VAL A 112 -0.93 -14.79 -14.25
N PRO A 113 0.15 -15.42 -14.76
CA PRO A 113 0.86 -16.46 -14.04
C PRO A 113 1.29 -15.97 -12.66
N ASP A 114 1.31 -16.90 -11.71
CA ASP A 114 1.82 -16.68 -10.35
C ASP A 114 1.02 -15.69 -9.47
N PHE A 115 0.03 -14.98 -10.00
CA PHE A 115 -0.81 -14.09 -9.20
C PHE A 115 -1.59 -14.86 -8.11
N GLY A 116 -2.22 -15.99 -8.45
CA GLY A 116 -2.89 -16.84 -7.45
C GLY A 116 -1.94 -17.43 -6.39
N ARG A 117 -0.62 -17.44 -6.63
CA ARG A 117 0.38 -17.99 -5.71
C ARG A 117 1.01 -16.93 -4.80
N TYR A 118 1.22 -15.71 -5.30
CA TYR A 118 1.96 -14.67 -4.58
C TYR A 118 1.22 -13.32 -4.47
N GLY A 119 0.05 -13.19 -5.10
CA GLY A 119 -0.82 -12.03 -5.02
C GLY A 119 -0.11 -10.75 -5.45
N GLY A 120 -0.32 -9.68 -4.69
CA GLY A 120 0.22 -8.35 -5.03
C GLY A 120 1.75 -8.26 -5.11
N TYR A 121 2.52 -9.22 -4.58
CA TYR A 121 3.99 -9.17 -4.64
C TYR A 121 4.54 -9.16 -6.07
N ILE A 122 3.92 -9.87 -7.01
CA ILE A 122 4.38 -9.89 -8.41
C ILE A 122 4.29 -8.51 -9.07
N THR A 123 3.48 -7.60 -8.50
CA THR A 123 3.31 -6.24 -9.03
C THR A 123 4.34 -5.24 -8.49
N VAL A 124 5.19 -5.67 -7.54
CA VAL A 124 6.18 -4.82 -6.88
C VAL A 124 7.52 -5.06 -7.56
N GLY A 125 7.80 -4.34 -8.63
CA GLY A 125 9.06 -4.48 -9.35
C GLY A 125 10.20 -3.65 -8.74
N ASP A 126 11.35 -3.73 -9.41
CA ASP A 126 12.60 -3.05 -9.06
C ASP A 126 12.41 -1.53 -8.88
N ARG A 127 13.07 -0.95 -7.87
CA ARG A 127 13.15 0.50 -7.60
C ARG A 127 11.84 1.27 -7.68
N MET A 128 10.75 0.64 -7.24
CA MET A 128 9.41 1.21 -7.28
C MET A 128 9.32 2.49 -6.44
N ARG A 129 8.42 3.41 -6.83
CA ARG A 129 8.23 4.68 -6.13
C ARG A 129 8.01 4.51 -4.63
N PHE A 130 8.51 5.47 -3.85
CA PHE A 130 8.55 5.44 -2.40
C PHE A 130 9.39 4.29 -1.81
N PHE A 131 10.20 3.56 -2.57
CA PHE A 131 11.22 2.72 -1.94
C PHE A 131 12.44 3.58 -1.56
N SER A 132 13.23 3.09 -0.60
CA SER A 132 14.45 3.77 -0.15
C SER A 132 15.47 3.93 -1.29
N ASP A 133 15.38 3.07 -2.29
CA ASP A 133 16.20 3.00 -3.49
C ASP A 133 15.41 3.34 -4.77
N GLU A 134 14.28 4.06 -4.65
CA GLU A 134 13.43 4.52 -5.77
C GLU A 134 14.26 5.01 -6.98
N ALA A 135 13.79 4.69 -8.19
CA ALA A 135 14.39 5.15 -9.43
C ALA A 135 14.33 6.69 -9.49
N PRO A 136 15.44 7.38 -9.85
CA PRO A 136 15.43 8.84 -9.96
C PRO A 136 14.40 9.32 -10.99
N ALA A 137 13.64 10.35 -10.65
CA ALA A 137 12.56 10.84 -11.51
C ALA A 137 13.06 11.26 -12.90
N GLU A 138 14.26 11.83 -12.98
CA GLU A 138 14.91 12.21 -14.23
C GLU A 138 15.28 11.00 -15.09
N ALA A 139 15.66 9.88 -14.47
CA ALA A 139 15.95 8.63 -15.18
C ALA A 139 14.67 8.02 -15.77
N VAL A 140 13.57 8.02 -14.99
CA VAL A 140 12.27 7.54 -15.49
C VAL A 140 11.74 8.44 -16.60
N ALA A 141 11.85 9.77 -16.44
CA ALA A 141 11.43 10.74 -17.45
C ALA A 141 12.23 10.63 -18.76
N ALA A 142 13.51 10.24 -18.68
CA ALA A 142 14.37 10.03 -19.85
C ALA A 142 14.18 8.64 -20.51
N HIS A 143 13.42 7.74 -19.89
CA HIS A 143 13.19 6.41 -20.43
C HIS A 143 12.30 6.48 -21.70
N PRO A 144 12.68 5.84 -22.83
CA PRO A 144 11.94 5.97 -24.10
C PRO A 144 10.45 5.59 -24.02
N TYR A 145 10.14 4.52 -23.28
CA TYR A 145 8.76 4.10 -23.08
C TYR A 145 8.08 4.81 -21.89
N LEU A 146 8.50 4.52 -20.65
CA LEU A 146 7.90 5.09 -19.44
C LEU A 146 7.86 6.63 -19.44
N GLY A 147 8.96 7.29 -19.79
CA GLY A 147 9.06 8.74 -19.81
C GLY A 147 8.46 9.37 -21.06
N GLU A 148 8.99 9.07 -22.24
CA GLU A 148 8.58 9.76 -23.48
C GLU A 148 7.21 9.31 -23.99
N THR A 149 6.85 8.02 -23.85
CA THR A 149 5.57 7.49 -24.35
C THR A 149 4.46 7.62 -23.32
N LEU A 150 4.70 7.21 -22.07
CA LEU A 150 3.68 7.24 -21.01
C LEU A 150 3.68 8.52 -20.16
N GLY A 151 4.66 9.41 -20.32
CA GLY A 151 4.75 10.67 -19.58
C GLY A 151 5.01 10.49 -18.08
N GLN A 152 5.60 9.35 -17.67
CA GLN A 152 5.81 9.02 -16.26
C GLN A 152 7.15 9.55 -15.76
N THR A 153 7.19 9.87 -14.48
CA THR A 153 8.39 10.27 -13.74
C THR A 153 8.67 9.36 -12.54
N GLU A 154 7.90 8.28 -12.40
CA GLU A 154 7.96 7.35 -11.27
C GLU A 154 7.76 5.92 -11.77
N VAL A 155 8.47 4.95 -11.20
CA VAL A 155 8.16 3.52 -11.38
C VAL A 155 6.98 3.15 -10.49
N ARG A 156 5.91 2.61 -11.06
CA ARG A 156 4.74 2.13 -10.32
C ARG A 156 4.58 0.63 -10.43
N LYS A 157 3.49 0.10 -9.86
CA LYS A 157 3.12 -1.31 -10.02
C LYS A 157 3.16 -1.71 -11.49
N HIS A 158 3.77 -2.85 -11.75
CA HIS A 158 3.87 -3.45 -13.08
C HIS A 158 4.07 -4.96 -12.96
N LEU A 159 3.68 -5.70 -13.98
CA LEU A 159 3.76 -7.16 -14.01
C LEU A 159 5.14 -7.65 -14.51
N PRO A 160 5.67 -8.79 -14.02
CA PRO A 160 7.07 -9.16 -14.25
C PRO A 160 7.43 -9.36 -15.73
N GLU A 161 6.60 -10.04 -16.50
CA GLU A 161 6.86 -10.36 -17.91
C GLU A 161 6.76 -9.14 -18.84
N THR A 162 6.39 -7.96 -18.32
CA THR A 162 6.51 -6.69 -19.04
C THR A 162 7.92 -6.12 -19.01
N ARG A 163 8.87 -6.84 -18.39
CA ARG A 163 10.30 -6.55 -18.35
C ARG A 163 11.07 -7.67 -19.02
N GLY A 164 12.08 -7.31 -19.81
CA GLY A 164 13.04 -8.24 -20.38
C GLY A 164 13.97 -8.82 -19.32
N ASP A 165 14.24 -8.04 -18.27
CA ASP A 165 14.87 -8.47 -17.02
C ASP A 165 14.03 -7.95 -15.85
N VAL A 166 13.37 -8.85 -15.14
CA VAL A 166 12.53 -8.55 -13.98
C VAL A 166 13.27 -7.73 -12.90
N ALA A 167 14.60 -7.86 -12.80
CA ALA A 167 15.43 -7.12 -11.85
C ALA A 167 15.84 -5.73 -12.35
N GLN A 168 15.33 -5.28 -13.50
CA GLN A 168 15.64 -3.97 -14.08
C GLN A 168 14.35 -3.26 -14.47
N TRP A 169 13.97 -2.25 -13.69
CA TRP A 169 12.73 -1.49 -13.90
C TRP A 169 12.63 -0.84 -15.29
N ASP A 170 13.78 -0.53 -15.90
CA ASP A 170 13.94 0.13 -17.19
C ASP A 170 14.03 -0.83 -18.38
N SER A 171 13.90 -2.14 -18.15
CA SER A 171 13.96 -3.14 -19.22
C SER A 171 12.59 -3.41 -19.85
N VAL A 172 11.74 -2.39 -20.03
CA VAL A 172 10.40 -2.56 -20.61
C VAL A 172 10.48 -3.26 -21.96
N VAL A 173 9.70 -4.34 -22.14
CA VAL A 173 9.61 -5.07 -23.42
C VAL A 173 9.00 -4.20 -24.52
N ASP A 174 9.16 -4.60 -25.77
CA ASP A 174 8.71 -3.77 -26.89
C ASP A 174 7.17 -3.63 -26.99
N ALA A 175 6.72 -2.56 -27.66
CA ALA A 175 5.29 -2.26 -27.77
C ALA A 175 4.46 -3.38 -28.43
N PRO A 176 4.93 -4.08 -29.49
CA PRO A 176 4.24 -5.26 -30.01
C PRO A 176 4.05 -6.38 -28.97
N GLN A 177 5.07 -6.65 -28.16
CA GLN A 177 4.98 -7.65 -27.09
C GLN A 177 3.99 -7.21 -26.01
N LEU A 178 4.03 -5.95 -25.57
CA LEU A 178 3.07 -5.39 -24.60
C LEU A 178 1.62 -5.48 -25.12
N ALA A 179 1.39 -5.12 -26.38
CA ALA A 179 0.07 -5.22 -26.99
C ALA A 179 -0.42 -6.68 -27.07
N ALA A 180 0.47 -7.63 -27.39
CA ALA A 180 0.15 -9.05 -27.40
C ALA A 180 -0.16 -9.58 -26.00
N GLN A 181 0.58 -9.14 -24.98
CA GLN A 181 0.33 -9.46 -23.58
C GLN A 181 -1.05 -8.99 -23.15
N GLN A 182 -1.37 -7.71 -23.33
CA GLN A 182 -2.69 -7.17 -22.99
C GLN A 182 -3.81 -7.91 -23.73
N ALA A 183 -3.65 -8.14 -25.04
CA ALA A 183 -4.65 -8.86 -25.85
C ALA A 183 -4.85 -10.33 -25.41
N SER A 184 -3.84 -10.95 -24.78
CA SER A 184 -3.96 -12.28 -24.17
C SER A 184 -4.55 -12.28 -22.76
N GLY A 185 -4.88 -11.10 -22.22
CA GLY A 185 -5.39 -10.94 -20.86
C GLY A 185 -4.30 -10.77 -19.80
N TYR A 186 -3.03 -10.62 -20.17
CA TYR A 186 -1.94 -10.45 -19.20
C TYR A 186 -1.95 -9.03 -18.59
N PHE A 187 -2.89 -8.81 -17.68
CA PHE A 187 -3.09 -7.63 -16.86
C PHE A 187 -3.91 -8.00 -15.62
N LEU A 188 -3.80 -7.19 -14.58
CA LEU A 188 -4.69 -7.26 -13.41
C LEU A 188 -5.66 -6.10 -13.44
N ASP A 189 -6.93 -6.37 -13.21
CA ASP A 189 -7.96 -5.36 -12.99
C ASP A 189 -7.86 -4.86 -11.54
N LEU A 190 -8.01 -3.56 -11.31
CA LEU A 190 -7.73 -2.85 -10.06
C LEU A 190 -8.89 -1.93 -9.67
N TRP A 191 -9.73 -2.42 -8.78
CA TRP A 191 -10.81 -1.64 -8.19
C TRP A 191 -10.23 -0.74 -7.11
N HIS A 192 -10.53 0.57 -7.16
CA HIS A 192 -9.93 1.53 -6.23
C HIS A 192 -10.94 2.53 -5.66
N TRP A 193 -11.60 2.14 -4.58
CA TRP A 193 -12.49 3.04 -3.85
C TRP A 193 -11.69 4.02 -2.99
N ARG A 194 -12.13 5.28 -2.97
CA ARG A 194 -11.43 6.39 -2.32
C ARG A 194 -12.40 7.26 -1.54
N ALA A 195 -12.20 7.37 -0.23
CA ALA A 195 -13.14 8.03 0.67
C ALA A 195 -13.39 9.51 0.33
N GLY A 196 -12.37 10.25 -0.14
CA GLY A 196 -12.48 11.65 -0.51
C GLY A 196 -12.64 11.90 -2.00
N ARG A 197 -12.06 11.04 -2.84
CA ARG A 197 -12.00 11.24 -4.30
C ARG A 197 -13.09 10.55 -5.10
N SER A 198 -13.89 9.67 -4.51
CA SER A 198 -14.93 8.95 -5.26
C SER A 198 -16.20 8.68 -4.46
N ASN A 199 -16.09 8.50 -3.15
CA ASN A 199 -17.21 8.08 -2.31
C ASN A 199 -18.44 8.99 -2.39
N ALA A 200 -18.24 10.30 -2.29
CA ALA A 200 -19.34 11.27 -2.18
C ALA A 200 -20.16 11.45 -3.47
N VAL A 201 -19.64 10.96 -4.60
CA VAL A 201 -20.35 10.91 -5.89
C VAL A 201 -20.76 9.48 -6.26
N GLY A 202 -20.73 8.55 -5.29
CA GLY A 202 -21.18 7.18 -5.49
C GLY A 202 -20.29 6.34 -6.42
N MET A 203 -19.00 6.69 -6.52
CA MET A 203 -18.07 6.07 -7.47
C MET A 203 -16.93 5.32 -6.79
N SER A 204 -16.31 4.43 -7.56
CA SER A 204 -14.94 3.94 -7.36
C SER A 204 -14.14 4.24 -8.62
N ASP A 205 -12.83 4.44 -8.50
CA ASP A 205 -11.98 4.63 -9.68
C ASP A 205 -11.59 3.25 -10.21
N ASP A 206 -11.84 3.00 -11.50
CA ASP A 206 -11.49 1.75 -12.18
C ASP A 206 -10.17 1.87 -12.94
N GLN A 207 -9.34 0.83 -12.81
CA GLN A 207 -7.92 0.85 -13.16
C GLN A 207 -7.43 -0.54 -13.53
N TRP A 208 -6.24 -0.60 -14.14
CA TRP A 208 -5.56 -1.88 -14.38
C TRP A 208 -4.05 -1.79 -14.20
N VAL A 209 -3.39 -2.95 -14.09
CA VAL A 209 -1.95 -3.10 -13.96
C VAL A 209 -1.43 -4.03 -15.06
N GLY A 210 -0.62 -3.48 -15.95
CA GLY A 210 0.18 -4.21 -16.94
C GLY A 210 1.64 -3.85 -16.77
N GLU A 211 2.23 -3.18 -17.76
CA GLU A 211 3.60 -2.68 -17.72
C GLU A 211 3.78 -1.43 -16.86
N HIS A 212 2.66 -0.83 -16.50
CA HIS A 212 2.48 0.24 -15.54
C HIS A 212 1.08 0.11 -14.91
N ARG A 213 0.82 0.89 -13.86
CA ARG A 213 -0.54 1.07 -13.34
C ARG A 213 -1.24 2.17 -14.12
N HIS A 214 -2.28 1.81 -14.83
CA HIS A 214 -3.08 2.71 -15.64
C HIS A 214 -4.39 3.07 -14.95
N SER A 215 -5.07 4.07 -15.49
CA SER A 215 -6.52 4.19 -15.28
C SER A 215 -7.20 3.66 -16.52
N ASP A 216 -8.41 3.16 -16.37
CA ASP A 216 -9.15 2.63 -17.51
C ASP A 216 -9.53 3.75 -18.46
N ALA A 217 -9.94 3.35 -19.66
CA ALA A 217 -10.39 4.29 -20.67
C ALA A 217 -11.61 5.10 -20.18
N GLY A 218 -11.56 6.41 -20.41
CA GLY A 218 -12.66 7.32 -20.10
C GLY A 218 -12.37 8.29 -18.96
N GLN A 219 -13.44 8.75 -18.34
CA GLN A 219 -13.42 9.81 -17.34
C GLN A 219 -13.50 9.23 -15.93
N GLY A 220 -12.54 9.62 -15.08
CA GLY A 220 -12.55 9.25 -13.66
C GLY A 220 -13.37 10.20 -12.78
N PRO A 221 -13.62 9.80 -11.52
CA PRO A 221 -14.58 10.46 -10.63
C PRO A 221 -14.10 11.80 -10.04
N TYR A 222 -12.94 12.31 -10.48
CA TYR A 222 -12.41 13.58 -10.02
C TYR A 222 -11.45 14.25 -11.03
N THR A 223 -11.25 15.56 -10.87
CA THR A 223 -10.19 16.35 -11.52
C THR A 223 -9.36 17.10 -10.48
N THR A 224 -8.33 17.82 -10.95
CA THR A 224 -7.56 18.75 -10.11
C THR A 224 -8.16 20.16 -10.25
N ASN A 225 -8.66 20.72 -9.15
CA ASN A 225 -9.15 22.08 -9.03
C ASN A 225 -7.98 23.04 -8.71
N TRP A 226 -7.18 23.40 -9.72
CA TRP A 226 -6.06 24.31 -9.53
C TRP A 226 -5.71 25.07 -10.81
N ASP A 227 -5.66 26.40 -10.70
CA ASP A 227 -5.16 27.30 -11.72
C ASP A 227 -3.69 27.62 -11.38
N ALA A 228 -2.78 26.99 -12.11
CA ALA A 228 -1.34 27.19 -11.88
C ALA A 228 -0.83 28.56 -12.35
N GLU A 229 -1.51 29.21 -13.30
CA GLU A 229 -1.11 30.52 -13.81
C GLU A 229 -1.39 31.62 -12.78
N ASN A 230 -2.54 31.52 -12.10
CA ASN A 230 -2.98 32.50 -11.11
C ASN A 230 -2.81 32.04 -9.64
N ALA A 231 -2.22 30.86 -9.41
CA ALA A 231 -2.00 30.26 -8.09
C ALA A 231 -3.25 30.24 -7.18
N ARG A 232 -4.38 29.81 -7.73
CA ARG A 232 -5.69 29.81 -7.04
C ARG A 232 -6.58 28.62 -7.46
N PRO A 233 -7.66 28.31 -6.73
CA PRO A 233 -8.65 27.35 -7.18
C PRO A 233 -9.30 27.81 -8.51
N GLN A 234 -9.72 26.86 -9.34
CA GLN A 234 -10.54 27.14 -10.53
C GLN A 234 -12.04 27.23 -10.18
N TRP A 235 -12.45 26.49 -9.15
CA TRP A 235 -13.82 26.31 -8.71
C TRP A 235 -13.94 26.53 -7.21
N MET A 236 -15.07 27.08 -6.77
CA MET A 236 -15.48 27.18 -5.38
C MET A 236 -16.88 26.60 -5.17
N PHE A 237 -17.32 26.52 -3.92
CA PHE A 237 -18.69 26.12 -3.63
C PHE A 237 -19.68 27.18 -4.12
N ASP A 238 -20.78 26.72 -4.73
CA ASP A 238 -21.91 27.58 -5.05
C ASP A 238 -22.61 28.01 -3.75
N PRO A 239 -22.58 29.29 -3.35
CA PRO A 239 -23.27 29.74 -2.15
C PRO A 239 -24.80 29.65 -2.27
N GLU A 240 -25.37 29.68 -3.49
CA GLU A 240 -26.81 29.52 -3.68
C GLU A 240 -27.26 28.08 -3.43
N ALA A 241 -26.43 27.10 -3.83
CA ALA A 241 -26.73 25.67 -3.62
C ALA A 241 -26.33 25.17 -2.23
N THR A 242 -25.20 25.65 -1.69
CA THR A 242 -24.57 25.08 -0.48
C THR A 242 -24.64 25.98 0.75
N GLY A 243 -25.02 27.25 0.58
CA GLY A 243 -25.07 28.24 1.65
C GLY A 243 -23.70 28.74 2.12
N ARG A 244 -22.60 28.40 1.44
CA ARG A 244 -21.23 28.84 1.77
C ARG A 244 -20.31 28.86 0.55
N HIS A 245 -19.22 29.63 0.62
CA HIS A 245 -18.19 29.71 -0.44
C HIS A 245 -17.02 28.73 -0.23
N ALA A 246 -16.77 28.34 1.03
CA ALA A 246 -15.68 27.47 1.44
C ALA A 246 -16.07 26.59 2.64
N LEU A 247 -15.29 25.54 2.87
CA LEU A 247 -15.22 24.82 4.15
C LEU A 247 -14.35 25.62 5.14
N ARG A 248 -14.39 25.26 6.42
CA ARG A 248 -13.51 25.84 7.43
C ARG A 248 -12.41 24.84 7.78
N TRP A 249 -11.17 25.31 7.91
CA TRP A 249 -10.03 24.47 8.28
C TRP A 249 -10.21 23.75 9.62
N GLU A 250 -10.88 24.39 10.57
CA GLU A 250 -11.23 23.78 11.85
C GLU A 250 -12.14 22.54 11.70
N ASP A 251 -13.06 22.53 10.73
CA ASP A 251 -13.93 21.38 10.48
C ASP A 251 -13.16 20.25 9.79
N VAL A 252 -12.27 20.60 8.85
CA VAL A 252 -11.41 19.64 8.14
C VAL A 252 -10.50 18.88 9.10
N THR A 253 -9.96 19.59 10.10
CA THR A 253 -9.03 19.03 11.09
C THR A 253 -9.69 18.59 12.40
N ALA A 254 -11.00 18.75 12.55
CA ALA A 254 -11.73 18.37 13.77
C ALA A 254 -11.86 16.84 13.97
N GLU A 255 -11.33 16.04 13.04
CA GLU A 255 -11.34 14.57 13.10
C GLU A 255 -12.76 13.97 13.26
N ARG A 256 -13.77 14.71 12.81
CA ARG A 256 -15.19 14.32 12.82
C ARG A 256 -15.79 14.66 11.48
N VAL A 257 -16.32 13.65 10.80
CA VAL A 257 -16.94 13.80 9.48
C VAL A 257 -18.44 13.76 9.64
N ASP A 258 -19.11 14.80 9.15
CA ASP A 258 -20.55 14.80 8.92
C ASP A 258 -20.81 14.29 7.50
N PHE A 259 -21.14 13.01 7.37
CA PHE A 259 -21.41 12.37 6.07
C PHE A 259 -22.69 12.87 5.41
N ASP A 260 -23.61 13.47 6.16
CA ASP A 260 -24.83 14.09 5.63
C ASP A 260 -24.63 15.59 5.34
N GLY A 261 -23.46 16.12 5.72
CA GLY A 261 -23.05 17.51 5.51
C GLY A 261 -22.14 17.70 4.30
N LEU A 262 -21.64 18.94 4.15
CA LEU A 262 -20.75 19.32 3.05
C LEU A 262 -19.29 19.11 3.44
N TYR A 263 -18.62 18.14 2.80
CA TYR A 263 -17.21 17.82 3.04
C TYR A 263 -16.37 17.63 1.76
N TYR A 264 -16.98 17.82 0.59
CA TYR A 264 -16.38 17.61 -0.73
C TYR A 264 -16.90 18.65 -1.72
N LEU A 265 -16.14 18.93 -2.77
CA LEU A 265 -16.57 19.79 -3.88
C LEU A 265 -16.92 18.91 -5.09
N ALA A 266 -18.05 19.14 -5.74
CA ALA A 266 -18.44 18.42 -6.95
C ALA A 266 -19.02 19.35 -8.02
N GLU A 267 -18.94 18.93 -9.29
CA GLU A 267 -19.46 19.69 -10.44
C GLU A 267 -20.93 20.10 -10.27
N ALA A 268 -21.74 19.29 -9.59
CA ALA A 268 -23.16 19.56 -9.35
C ALA A 268 -23.46 20.83 -8.53
N PHE A 269 -22.48 21.34 -7.77
CA PHE A 269 -22.64 22.52 -6.90
C PHE A 269 -21.36 23.36 -6.84
N ALA A 270 -20.57 23.33 -7.92
CA ALA A 270 -19.37 24.15 -8.07
C ALA A 270 -19.63 25.30 -9.05
N VAL A 271 -19.12 26.49 -8.72
CA VAL A 271 -19.13 27.67 -9.60
C VAL A 271 -17.70 28.15 -9.84
N PRO A 272 -17.42 28.90 -10.92
CA PRO A 272 -16.09 29.47 -11.15
C PRO A 272 -15.61 30.24 -9.92
N PHE A 273 -14.34 30.07 -9.58
CA PHE A 273 -13.73 30.72 -8.43
C PHE A 273 -13.82 32.25 -8.56
N ASP A 274 -14.34 32.90 -7.50
CA ASP A 274 -14.43 34.36 -7.40
C ASP A 274 -13.20 34.92 -6.66
N PRO A 275 -12.25 35.57 -7.36
CA PRO A 275 -11.08 36.15 -6.71
C PRO A 275 -11.37 37.45 -5.95
N ASP A 276 -12.51 38.09 -6.20
CA ASP A 276 -12.89 39.36 -5.57
C ASP A 276 -13.71 39.15 -4.29
N HIS A 277 -14.03 37.88 -3.97
CA HIS A 277 -14.61 37.51 -2.68
C HIS A 277 -13.64 37.83 -1.52
N ASP A 278 -14.20 38.27 -0.38
CA ASP A 278 -13.44 38.57 0.84
C ASP A 278 -13.05 37.27 1.56
N TRP A 279 -12.10 36.53 0.98
CA TRP A 279 -11.59 35.26 1.51
C TRP A 279 -10.94 35.45 2.88
N GLN A 280 -11.29 34.58 3.83
CA GLN A 280 -10.86 34.66 5.22
C GLN A 280 -9.78 33.62 5.52
N GLU A 281 -8.92 33.94 6.49
CA GLU A 281 -7.91 33.02 7.01
C GLU A 281 -8.57 31.70 7.47
N GLY A 282 -8.09 30.58 6.93
CA GLY A 282 -8.63 29.26 7.23
C GLY A 282 -9.82 28.83 6.38
N ASP A 283 -10.22 29.61 5.37
CA ASP A 283 -11.14 29.13 4.33
C ASP A 283 -10.49 27.98 3.56
N VAL A 284 -11.29 26.96 3.24
CA VAL A 284 -10.80 25.75 2.59
C VAL A 284 -11.63 25.40 1.37
N ILE A 285 -10.93 25.15 0.26
CA ILE A 285 -11.50 24.60 -0.97
C ILE A 285 -10.82 23.25 -1.27
N PRO A 286 -11.59 22.17 -1.49
CA PRO A 286 -11.02 20.91 -1.98
C PRO A 286 -10.29 21.11 -3.32
N ARG A 287 -9.03 20.63 -3.39
CA ARG A 287 -8.26 20.61 -4.65
C ARG A 287 -8.72 19.50 -5.59
N ARG A 288 -9.63 18.64 -5.13
CA ARG A 288 -10.29 17.61 -5.93
C ARG A 288 -11.73 18.03 -6.17
N LEU A 289 -12.05 18.28 -7.43
CA LEU A 289 -13.42 18.49 -7.89
C LEU A 289 -13.96 17.13 -8.31
N LEU A 290 -15.00 16.65 -7.62
CA LEU A 290 -15.63 15.37 -7.91
C LEU A 290 -16.64 15.48 -9.05
N ARG A 291 -16.81 14.38 -9.78
CA ARG A 291 -17.69 14.29 -10.94
C ARG A 291 -18.10 12.85 -11.20
N GLU A 292 -19.11 12.67 -12.04
CA GLU A 292 -19.52 11.35 -12.52
C GLU A 292 -18.39 10.74 -13.37
N GLY A 293 -18.14 9.43 -13.21
CA GLY A 293 -17.29 8.65 -14.10
C GLY A 293 -18.01 8.32 -15.42
N GLU A 294 -17.25 8.21 -16.51
CA GLU A 294 -17.78 7.81 -17.82
C GLU A 294 -16.84 6.83 -18.51
N GLY A 295 -17.39 5.95 -19.35
CA GLY A 295 -16.64 4.86 -19.97
C GLY A 295 -16.21 3.80 -18.95
N SER A 296 -15.25 2.95 -19.32
CA SER A 296 -14.75 1.85 -18.48
C SER A 296 -14.34 2.33 -17.09
N ARG A 297 -13.65 3.49 -17.03
CA ARG A 297 -13.22 4.10 -15.77
C ARG A 297 -14.33 4.41 -14.75
N GLY A 298 -15.59 4.47 -15.20
CA GLY A 298 -16.77 4.73 -14.38
C GLY A 298 -17.65 3.51 -14.12
N ASP A 299 -17.22 2.30 -14.46
CA ASP A 299 -18.05 1.09 -14.40
C ASP A 299 -18.35 0.62 -12.96
N ILE A 300 -17.49 0.96 -12.00
CA ILE A 300 -17.67 0.59 -10.59
C ILE A 300 -18.37 1.69 -9.80
N ARG A 301 -19.52 1.34 -9.21
CA ARG A 301 -20.32 2.24 -8.36
C ARG A 301 -20.36 1.79 -6.91
N VAL A 302 -20.60 2.74 -6.02
CA VAL A 302 -20.97 2.49 -4.62
C VAL A 302 -22.47 2.20 -4.55
N VAL A 303 -22.86 1.19 -3.77
CA VAL A 303 -24.27 0.87 -3.49
C VAL A 303 -24.64 1.29 -2.06
N GLY A 304 -25.76 1.99 -1.94
CA GLY A 304 -26.18 2.59 -0.67
C GLY A 304 -25.21 3.71 -0.27
N ASP A 305 -24.92 3.81 1.02
CA ASP A 305 -23.91 4.73 1.53
C ASP A 305 -22.68 3.98 2.03
N ALA A 306 -21.52 4.20 1.41
CA ALA A 306 -20.25 3.78 1.98
C ALA A 306 -19.88 4.75 3.11
N ARG A 307 -20.01 4.28 4.36
CA ARG A 307 -19.93 5.11 5.57
C ARG A 307 -19.04 4.48 6.61
N TRP A 308 -18.46 5.34 7.44
CA TRP A 308 -17.83 4.94 8.68
C TRP A 308 -18.81 5.11 9.85
N SER A 309 -18.95 4.07 10.66
CA SER A 309 -19.75 4.10 11.89
C SER A 309 -19.22 3.07 12.88
N ASP A 310 -19.35 3.36 14.19
CA ASP A 310 -18.95 2.47 15.28
C ASP A 310 -17.51 1.90 15.16
N GLY A 311 -16.58 2.69 14.59
CA GLY A 311 -15.17 2.29 14.40
C GLY A 311 -14.88 1.47 13.15
N TYR A 312 -15.85 1.32 12.23
CA TYR A 312 -15.70 0.54 11.01
C TYR A 312 -16.12 1.32 9.78
N TRP A 313 -15.36 1.18 8.70
CA TRP A 313 -15.86 1.43 7.35
C TRP A 313 -16.72 0.26 6.89
N ASP A 314 -17.82 0.56 6.21
CA ASP A 314 -18.63 -0.40 5.45
C ASP A 314 -18.79 0.16 4.03
N VAL A 315 -18.27 -0.56 3.04
CA VAL A 315 -18.23 -0.12 1.63
C VAL A 315 -18.76 -1.24 0.76
N THR A 316 -19.79 -0.96 -0.03
CA THR A 316 -20.31 -1.90 -1.03
C THR A 316 -20.07 -1.34 -2.43
N LEU A 317 -19.31 -2.06 -3.24
CA LEU A 317 -19.06 -1.75 -4.65
C LEU A 317 -19.86 -2.70 -5.53
N VAL A 318 -20.31 -2.21 -6.69
CA VAL A 318 -20.98 -2.98 -7.73
C VAL A 318 -20.37 -2.69 -9.10
N ARG A 319 -20.24 -3.73 -9.91
CA ARG A 319 -19.95 -3.65 -11.35
C ARG A 319 -20.79 -4.70 -12.08
N ASP A 320 -21.02 -4.48 -13.37
CA ASP A 320 -21.49 -5.57 -14.24
C ASP A 320 -20.47 -6.72 -14.23
N LEU A 321 -20.96 -7.95 -14.33
CA LEU A 321 -20.11 -9.14 -14.39
C LEU A 321 -19.19 -9.08 -15.62
N ASP A 322 -19.70 -8.60 -16.75
CA ASP A 322 -18.97 -8.41 -17.99
C ASP A 322 -19.24 -6.99 -18.49
N THR A 323 -18.25 -6.10 -18.36
CA THR A 323 -18.32 -4.72 -18.85
C THR A 323 -18.13 -4.64 -20.37
N GLY A 324 -17.62 -5.71 -20.99
CA GLY A 324 -17.22 -5.75 -22.40
C GLY A 324 -15.95 -4.94 -22.71
N GLN A 325 -15.26 -4.42 -21.69
CA GLN A 325 -14.08 -3.57 -21.86
C GLN A 325 -12.79 -4.40 -21.82
N PRO A 326 -11.79 -4.09 -22.67
CA PRO A 326 -10.55 -4.86 -22.76
C PRO A 326 -9.57 -4.63 -21.59
N ASP A 327 -9.80 -3.61 -20.77
CA ASP A 327 -9.07 -3.26 -19.56
C ASP A 327 -9.67 -3.86 -18.27
N ASP A 328 -10.81 -4.57 -18.39
CA ASP A 328 -11.52 -5.20 -17.26
C ASP A 328 -11.45 -6.73 -17.26
N LYS A 329 -11.52 -7.32 -16.06
CA LYS A 329 -11.73 -8.77 -15.90
C LYS A 329 -13.22 -9.10 -15.82
N ALA A 330 -13.70 -9.89 -16.79
CA ALA A 330 -15.07 -10.39 -16.77
C ALA A 330 -15.25 -11.57 -15.79
N PHE A 331 -16.31 -11.49 -14.99
CA PHE A 331 -16.77 -12.50 -14.06
C PHE A 331 -17.81 -13.43 -14.72
N ALA A 332 -17.36 -14.52 -15.31
CA ALA A 332 -18.20 -15.54 -15.90
C ALA A 332 -18.92 -16.41 -14.84
N PRO A 333 -20.14 -16.88 -15.14
CA PRO A 333 -20.80 -17.92 -14.34
C PRO A 333 -19.92 -19.17 -14.21
N GLN A 334 -19.85 -19.76 -13.01
CA GLN A 334 -18.93 -20.88 -12.72
C GLN A 334 -17.44 -20.51 -12.89
N GLY A 335 -17.11 -19.21 -12.89
CA GLY A 335 -15.73 -18.73 -12.92
C GLY A 335 -15.01 -18.97 -11.60
N HIS A 336 -13.68 -18.97 -11.69
CA HIS A 336 -12.75 -18.99 -10.58
C HIS A 336 -11.73 -17.87 -10.81
N TYR A 337 -11.53 -17.04 -9.80
CA TYR A 337 -10.70 -15.84 -9.87
C TYR A 337 -9.73 -15.82 -8.72
N ASP A 338 -8.60 -15.17 -8.92
CA ASP A 338 -7.65 -14.87 -7.85
C ASP A 338 -7.79 -13.39 -7.48
N LEU A 339 -7.80 -13.09 -6.18
CA LEU A 339 -7.99 -11.75 -5.63
C LEU A 339 -6.86 -11.39 -4.67
N ALA A 340 -6.46 -10.11 -4.66
CA ALA A 340 -5.62 -9.55 -3.62
C ALA A 340 -6.14 -8.17 -3.18
N PHE A 341 -6.21 -7.93 -1.87
CA PHE A 341 -6.79 -6.73 -1.29
C PHE A 341 -5.74 -5.82 -0.68
N ALA A 342 -6.03 -4.52 -0.61
CA ALA A 342 -5.27 -3.60 0.20
C ALA A 342 -6.14 -2.51 0.83
N VAL A 343 -5.69 -2.01 1.98
CA VAL A 343 -6.33 -0.91 2.72
C VAL A 343 -5.30 0.14 3.12
N HIS A 344 -5.58 1.39 2.80
CA HIS A 344 -4.94 2.55 3.41
C HIS A 344 -5.88 3.10 4.49
N ARG A 345 -5.33 3.38 5.67
CA ARG A 345 -6.03 4.01 6.80
C ARG A 345 -5.05 4.89 7.59
N ASN A 346 -5.57 5.67 8.54
CA ASN A 346 -4.76 6.54 9.41
C ASN A 346 -4.02 7.65 8.65
N ALA A 347 -4.69 8.25 7.66
CA ALA A 347 -4.14 9.29 6.80
C ALA A 347 -2.82 8.92 6.10
N THR A 348 -2.56 7.64 5.84
CA THR A 348 -1.34 7.23 5.14
C THR A 348 -1.55 7.13 3.63
N GLY A 349 -0.49 7.49 2.91
CA GLY A 349 -0.44 7.41 1.46
C GLY A 349 0.53 6.36 0.92
N SER A 350 0.58 6.27 -0.40
CA SER A 350 1.66 5.56 -1.11
C SER A 350 1.96 4.14 -0.58
N ARG A 351 3.20 3.85 -0.19
CA ARG A 351 3.62 2.51 0.24
C ARG A 351 3.11 2.10 1.62
N TRP A 352 2.62 3.03 2.45
CA TRP A 352 2.16 2.74 3.80
C TRP A 352 0.71 2.27 3.81
N HIS A 353 0.53 0.97 3.57
CA HIS A 353 -0.76 0.30 3.56
C HIS A 353 -0.65 -1.16 3.98
N TYR A 354 -1.80 -1.78 4.18
CA TYR A 354 -1.92 -3.20 4.48
C TYR A 354 -2.36 -3.96 3.24
N VAL A 355 -1.80 -5.13 3.00
CA VAL A 355 -2.09 -6.00 1.84
C VAL A 355 -2.50 -7.40 2.30
N SER A 356 -3.23 -8.12 1.47
CA SER A 356 -3.56 -9.53 1.69
C SER A 356 -2.58 -10.46 0.98
N LEU A 357 -2.52 -11.72 1.43
CA LEU A 357 -2.13 -12.83 0.57
C LEU A 357 -3.22 -13.09 -0.49
N PRO A 358 -2.96 -13.83 -1.59
CA PRO A 358 -3.99 -14.11 -2.59
C PRO A 358 -5.07 -15.05 -2.02
N TYR A 359 -6.32 -14.79 -2.43
CA TYR A 359 -7.49 -15.59 -2.10
C TYR A 359 -8.28 -15.90 -3.37
N SER A 360 -8.80 -17.11 -3.48
CA SER A 360 -9.66 -17.47 -4.61
C SER A 360 -11.11 -17.04 -4.41
N LEU A 361 -11.76 -16.62 -5.49
CA LEU A 361 -13.20 -16.35 -5.57
C LEU A 361 -13.87 -17.32 -6.53
N GLY A 362 -14.94 -17.97 -6.07
CA GLY A 362 -15.74 -18.90 -6.86
C GLY A 362 -17.16 -18.39 -7.08
N LEU A 363 -17.59 -18.32 -8.35
CA LEU A 363 -18.98 -18.02 -8.73
C LEU A 363 -19.75 -19.34 -8.92
N GLY A 364 -20.01 -20.03 -7.81
CA GLY A 364 -20.62 -21.36 -7.80
C GLY A 364 -19.61 -22.51 -7.96
N ARG A 365 -18.33 -22.25 -7.72
CA ARG A 365 -17.25 -23.24 -7.59
C ARG A 365 -16.59 -23.14 -6.22
N GLU A 366 -16.00 -24.23 -5.76
CA GLU A 366 -15.20 -24.24 -4.52
C GLU A 366 -14.02 -23.26 -4.64
N ALA A 367 -13.87 -22.40 -3.64
CA ALA A 367 -12.85 -21.36 -3.52
C ALA A 367 -12.80 -20.89 -2.06
N ASP A 368 -11.83 -20.05 -1.71
CA ASP A 368 -11.75 -19.42 -0.38
C ASP A 368 -13.00 -18.56 -0.11
N ILE A 369 -13.36 -17.72 -1.08
CA ILE A 369 -14.51 -16.82 -1.04
C ILE A 369 -15.57 -17.34 -2.02
N LEU A 370 -16.79 -17.57 -1.53
CA LEU A 370 -17.92 -17.97 -2.36
C LEU A 370 -18.85 -16.80 -2.61
N ALA A 371 -19.07 -16.45 -3.87
CA ALA A 371 -20.07 -15.47 -4.23
C ALA A 371 -21.47 -16.07 -4.03
N SER A 372 -22.32 -15.40 -3.26
CA SER A 372 -23.72 -15.81 -3.11
C SER A 372 -24.54 -15.40 -4.32
N ARG A 373 -25.51 -16.22 -4.70
CA ARG A 373 -26.45 -15.87 -5.78
C ARG A 373 -27.65 -15.14 -5.23
N VAL A 374 -27.97 -13.99 -5.80
CA VAL A 374 -29.15 -13.18 -5.53
C VAL A 374 -30.17 -13.39 -6.65
N THR A 375 -31.45 -13.49 -6.32
CA THR A 375 -32.52 -13.69 -7.31
C THR A 375 -33.28 -12.43 -7.66
N GLU A 376 -33.32 -11.44 -6.76
CA GLU A 376 -34.02 -10.17 -6.95
C GLU A 376 -33.32 -9.03 -6.21
N GLY A 377 -33.19 -7.87 -6.85
CA GLY A 377 -32.71 -6.64 -6.21
C GLY A 377 -31.24 -6.65 -5.77
N ALA A 378 -30.92 -5.81 -4.79
CA ALA A 378 -29.60 -5.76 -4.16
C ALA A 378 -29.44 -6.89 -3.11
N PRO A 379 -28.21 -7.34 -2.83
CA PRO A 379 -27.98 -8.39 -1.83
C PRO A 379 -28.49 -8.00 -0.44
N ASP A 380 -29.13 -8.94 0.27
CA ASP A 380 -29.57 -8.74 1.66
C ASP A 380 -28.44 -8.91 2.70
N TRP A 381 -27.28 -9.38 2.24
CA TRP A 381 -26.07 -9.63 3.03
C TRP A 381 -26.24 -10.62 4.20
N SER A 382 -27.20 -11.53 4.11
CA SER A 382 -27.47 -12.55 5.15
C SER A 382 -26.36 -13.60 5.30
N GLN A 383 -25.51 -13.78 4.28
CA GLN A 383 -24.36 -14.68 4.32
C GLN A 383 -23.33 -14.30 5.41
N PRO A 384 -22.51 -15.25 5.90
CA PRO A 384 -21.41 -14.91 6.81
C PRO A 384 -20.34 -14.04 6.12
N TRP A 385 -19.59 -13.28 6.92
CA TRP A 385 -18.39 -12.61 6.44
C TRP A 385 -17.27 -13.62 6.18
N PHE A 386 -16.47 -13.38 5.16
CA PHE A 386 -15.16 -13.98 5.03
C PHE A 386 -14.13 -13.06 5.70
N ASP A 387 -13.52 -13.54 6.77
CA ASP A 387 -12.50 -12.79 7.51
C ASP A 387 -11.12 -13.08 6.95
N LEU A 388 -10.39 -12.04 6.58
CA LEU A 388 -9.00 -12.14 6.13
C LEU A 388 -8.11 -11.18 6.94
N THR A 389 -6.84 -11.56 7.06
CA THR A 389 -5.83 -10.71 7.70
C THR A 389 -5.05 -9.97 6.63
N LEU A 390 -4.97 -8.64 6.76
CA LEU A 390 -4.03 -7.82 6.01
C LEU A 390 -2.77 -7.58 6.86
N TYR A 391 -1.65 -7.34 6.20
CA TYR A 391 -0.38 -7.06 6.84
C TYR A 391 0.39 -5.94 6.12
N TYR A 392 1.25 -5.25 6.86
CA TYR A 392 2.16 -4.26 6.31
C TYR A 392 3.31 -4.96 5.56
N PRO A 393 3.51 -4.73 4.25
CA PRO A 393 4.43 -5.54 3.45
C PRO A 393 5.90 -5.10 3.54
N GLY A 394 6.23 -3.96 4.15
CA GLY A 394 7.59 -3.43 4.15
C GLY A 394 8.08 -3.06 2.75
N GLN A 395 9.40 -3.05 2.53
CA GLN A 395 10.03 -2.87 1.21
C GLN A 395 10.53 -4.22 0.72
N VAL A 396 9.66 -4.95 0.05
CA VAL A 396 9.95 -6.27 -0.52
C VAL A 396 9.43 -6.26 -1.94
N ASP A 397 10.35 -6.34 -2.90
CA ASP A 397 10.05 -6.42 -4.32
C ASP A 397 10.16 -7.86 -4.85
N TRP A 398 9.58 -8.07 -6.02
CA TRP A 398 9.59 -9.34 -6.72
C TRP A 398 11.01 -9.81 -7.10
N PRO A 399 11.91 -8.94 -7.62
CA PRO A 399 13.30 -9.31 -7.89
C PRO A 399 14.03 -9.90 -6.68
N LEU A 400 13.88 -9.30 -5.50
CA LEU A 400 14.42 -9.83 -4.26
C LEU A 400 13.87 -11.23 -3.97
N LEU A 401 12.53 -11.42 -4.06
CA LEU A 401 11.87 -12.67 -3.71
C LEU A 401 12.32 -13.85 -4.60
N ILE A 402 12.64 -13.61 -5.86
CA ILE A 402 13.11 -14.65 -6.78
C ILE A 402 14.64 -14.77 -6.86
N SER A 403 15.37 -13.92 -6.14
CA SER A 403 16.84 -13.94 -6.13
C SER A 403 17.41 -14.95 -5.13
N GLU A 404 18.67 -15.33 -5.32
CA GLU A 404 19.43 -16.16 -4.36
C GLU A 404 19.53 -15.53 -2.95
N ALA A 405 19.26 -14.22 -2.81
CA ALA A 405 19.25 -13.55 -1.51
C ALA A 405 18.04 -13.93 -0.65
N HIS A 406 16.96 -14.43 -1.26
CA HIS A 406 15.77 -14.90 -0.57
C HIS A 406 15.82 -16.42 -0.38
N ALA A 407 15.76 -16.87 0.88
CA ALA A 407 15.84 -18.30 1.20
C ALA A 407 14.72 -19.14 0.58
N GLY A 408 13.56 -18.54 0.28
CA GLY A 408 12.43 -19.22 -0.38
C GLY A 408 12.44 -19.12 -1.91
N ALA A 409 13.52 -18.64 -2.54
CA ALA A 409 13.56 -18.48 -4.00
C ALA A 409 13.45 -19.82 -4.75
N GLU A 410 14.03 -20.90 -4.22
CA GLU A 410 13.89 -22.26 -4.79
C GLU A 410 12.43 -22.74 -4.73
N ASP A 411 11.72 -22.46 -3.64
CA ASP A 411 10.30 -22.80 -3.48
C ASP A 411 9.43 -22.00 -4.48
N ILE A 412 9.76 -20.73 -4.69
CA ILE A 412 9.07 -19.88 -5.67
C ILE A 412 9.31 -20.40 -7.08
N ALA A 413 10.56 -20.76 -7.42
CA ALA A 413 10.91 -21.37 -8.69
C ALA A 413 10.22 -22.73 -8.92
N ALA A 414 9.94 -23.47 -7.85
CA ALA A 414 9.14 -24.69 -7.88
C ALA A 414 7.62 -24.43 -7.96
N GLY A 415 7.18 -23.17 -7.94
CA GLY A 415 5.77 -22.78 -8.01
C GLY A 415 4.98 -23.04 -6.73
N LEU A 416 5.64 -23.09 -5.57
CA LEU A 416 4.98 -23.27 -4.29
C LEU A 416 4.30 -21.96 -3.83
N PRO A 417 3.00 -21.98 -3.47
CA PRO A 417 2.29 -20.77 -3.10
C PRO A 417 2.80 -20.21 -1.77
N VAL A 418 2.80 -18.87 -1.64
CA VAL A 418 3.31 -18.18 -0.44
C VAL A 418 2.62 -18.65 0.85
N ARG A 419 1.31 -18.93 0.77
CA ARG A 419 0.47 -19.37 1.89
C ARG A 419 0.83 -20.77 2.42
N ALA A 420 1.63 -21.56 1.70
CA ALA A 420 2.09 -22.87 2.17
C ALA A 420 3.15 -22.76 3.28
N HIS A 421 3.95 -21.68 3.25
CA HIS A 421 5.12 -21.52 4.13
C HIS A 421 5.08 -20.26 4.99
N HIS A 422 4.20 -19.31 4.66
CA HIS A 422 4.11 -18.02 5.31
C HIS A 422 2.70 -17.72 5.79
N HIS A 423 2.62 -16.96 6.87
CA HIS A 423 1.41 -16.35 7.38
C HIS A 423 1.63 -14.85 7.56
N GLU A 424 0.55 -14.08 7.57
CA GLU A 424 0.54 -12.62 7.45
C GLU A 424 1.37 -11.94 8.53
N ARG A 425 1.29 -12.41 9.78
CA ARG A 425 2.09 -11.84 10.89
C ARG A 425 3.59 -11.99 10.66
N GLN A 426 4.02 -13.15 10.16
CA GLN A 426 5.43 -13.41 9.87
C GLN A 426 5.90 -12.52 8.71
N LEU A 427 5.11 -12.42 7.63
CA LEU A 427 5.42 -11.55 6.51
C LEU A 427 5.50 -10.08 6.92
N ALA A 428 4.64 -9.63 7.83
CA ALA A 428 4.70 -8.27 8.36
C ALA A 428 6.04 -7.98 9.06
N HIS A 429 6.50 -8.92 9.89
CA HIS A 429 7.78 -8.79 10.57
C HIS A 429 8.96 -8.84 9.59
N TYR A 430 8.95 -9.79 8.66
CA TYR A 430 10.00 -9.88 7.63
C TYR A 430 10.04 -8.65 6.73
N GLY A 431 8.88 -8.11 6.34
CA GLY A 431 8.79 -6.88 5.57
C GLY A 431 9.47 -5.70 6.29
N VAL A 432 9.21 -5.54 7.60
CA VAL A 432 9.89 -4.53 8.41
C VAL A 432 11.40 -4.81 8.49
N GLU A 433 11.82 -6.05 8.76
CA GLU A 433 13.24 -6.40 8.83
C GLU A 433 13.99 -6.12 7.52
N MET A 434 13.34 -6.33 6.38
CA MET A 434 13.91 -6.04 5.06
C MET A 434 14.23 -4.55 4.85
N GLU A 435 13.43 -3.64 5.40
CA GLU A 435 13.70 -2.18 5.34
C GLU A 435 15.00 -1.78 6.07
N PHE A 436 15.45 -2.62 7.01
CA PHE A 436 16.66 -2.41 7.81
C PHE A 436 17.73 -3.47 7.55
N GLN A 437 17.63 -4.25 6.47
CA GLN A 437 18.50 -5.41 6.24
C GLN A 437 19.99 -5.06 6.36
N ASP A 438 20.43 -3.97 5.75
CA ASP A 438 21.83 -3.53 5.81
C ASP A 438 22.26 -3.11 7.21
N ALA A 439 21.39 -2.38 7.92
CA ALA A 439 21.66 -1.94 9.28
C ALA A 439 21.71 -3.14 10.25
N ILE A 440 20.83 -4.12 10.07
CA ILE A 440 20.80 -5.39 10.82
C ILE A 440 22.09 -6.18 10.54
N ARG A 441 22.45 -6.39 9.27
CA ARG A 441 23.69 -7.09 8.87
C ARG A 441 24.93 -6.42 9.44
N ARG A 442 25.00 -5.08 9.38
CA ARG A 442 26.10 -4.31 9.98
C ARG A 442 26.17 -4.50 11.49
N GLN A 443 25.04 -4.43 12.18
CA GLN A 443 24.98 -4.65 13.63
C GLN A 443 25.41 -6.07 14.01
N TRP A 444 25.02 -7.08 13.23
CA TRP A 444 25.43 -8.46 13.42
C TRP A 444 26.94 -8.64 13.22
N ALA A 445 27.51 -8.04 12.18
CA ALA A 445 28.96 -8.07 11.96
C ALA A 445 29.73 -7.42 13.11
N LEU A 446 29.27 -6.26 13.59
CA LEU A 446 29.87 -5.59 14.76
C LEU A 446 29.78 -6.46 16.02
N THR A 447 28.62 -7.10 16.24
CA THR A 447 28.41 -7.98 17.40
C THR A 447 29.30 -9.22 17.32
N LEU A 448 29.43 -9.83 16.15
CA LEU A 448 30.33 -10.95 15.91
C LEU A 448 31.78 -10.57 16.18
N VAL A 449 32.24 -9.43 15.66
CA VAL A 449 33.61 -8.92 15.90
C VAL A 449 33.83 -8.67 17.39
N ALA A 450 32.89 -8.01 18.07
CA ALA A 450 32.97 -7.77 19.50
C ALA A 450 33.05 -9.07 20.31
N GLY A 451 32.23 -10.07 19.95
CA GLY A 451 32.26 -11.40 20.55
C GLY A 451 33.59 -12.11 20.35
N LEU A 452 34.14 -12.07 19.13
CA LEU A 452 35.46 -12.64 18.82
C LEU A 452 36.59 -11.94 19.59
N LEU A 453 36.56 -10.61 19.69
CA LEU A 453 37.53 -9.83 20.47
C LEU A 453 37.45 -10.16 21.97
N LEU A 454 36.24 -10.36 22.50
CA LEU A 454 36.04 -10.77 23.88
C LEU A 454 36.60 -12.17 24.12
N LEU A 455 36.31 -13.14 23.24
CA LEU A 455 36.85 -14.49 23.33
C LEU A 455 38.39 -14.50 23.26
N ALA A 456 38.97 -13.71 22.35
CA ALA A 456 40.41 -13.54 22.25
C ALA A 456 41.00 -12.92 23.53
N GLY A 457 40.35 -11.89 24.08
CA GLY A 457 40.74 -11.25 25.33
C GLY A 457 40.72 -12.21 26.52
N LEU A 458 39.65 -13.02 26.63
CA LEU A 458 39.54 -14.07 27.65
C LEU A 458 40.63 -15.13 27.49
N PHE A 459 40.85 -15.61 26.26
CA PHE A 459 41.91 -16.57 25.98
C PHE A 459 43.29 -16.04 26.37
N ILE A 460 43.62 -14.81 25.96
CA ILE A 460 44.89 -14.15 26.29
C ILE A 460 45.03 -13.97 27.81
N GLY A 461 43.96 -13.54 28.48
CA GLY A 461 43.92 -13.36 29.94
C GLY A 461 44.12 -14.67 30.71
N LEU A 462 43.68 -15.80 30.16
CA LEU A 462 43.80 -17.12 30.79
C LEU A 462 45.11 -17.86 30.45
N LEU A 463 45.86 -17.46 29.41
CA LEU A 463 47.16 -18.06 29.01
C LEU A 463 48.13 -18.29 30.20
N PRO A 464 48.30 -17.37 31.17
CA PRO A 464 49.20 -17.59 32.31
C PRO A 464 48.75 -18.70 33.25
N ALA A 465 47.44 -18.97 33.36
CA ALA A 465 46.90 -20.03 34.20
C ALA A 465 47.19 -21.42 33.61
N PHE A 466 47.11 -21.56 32.27
CA PHE A 466 47.45 -22.80 31.58
C PHE A 466 48.95 -23.13 31.61
N ARG A 467 49.83 -22.13 31.54
CA ARG A 467 51.30 -22.32 31.62
C ARG A 467 51.78 -22.84 32.97
N ARG A 468 51.07 -22.57 34.07
CA ARG A 468 51.45 -23.03 35.42
C ARG A 468 51.17 -24.51 35.69
N HIS A 469 50.30 -25.15 34.90
CA HIS A 469 50.00 -26.58 35.08
C HIS A 469 50.99 -27.51 34.36
N HIS A 470 51.79 -27.00 33.42
CA HIS A 470 52.79 -27.78 32.69
C HIS A 470 54.20 -27.78 33.32
N SER A 471 54.40 -27.07 34.43
CA SER A 471 55.69 -27.00 35.14
C SER A 471 55.79 -27.94 36.36
N GLY A 472 54.82 -28.84 36.55
CA GLY A 472 54.78 -29.80 37.66
C GLY A 472 54.83 -31.25 37.18
N GLY A 473 55.92 -31.67 36.52
CA GLY A 473 56.04 -33.05 36.08
C GLY A 473 57.40 -33.41 35.48
N THR A 474 58.41 -33.62 36.33
CA THR A 474 59.34 -34.75 36.21
C THR A 474 59.80 -35.13 37.62
N PRO A 475 59.65 -36.39 38.05
CA PRO A 475 60.24 -36.88 39.30
C PRO A 475 61.77 -36.88 39.26
#